data_AF-A0A2M7X8Q8-F1
#
_entry.id   AF-A0A2M7X8Q8-F1
#
_cell.length_a   1.000
_cell.length_b   1.000
_cell.length_c   1.000
_cell.angle_alpha   90.00
_cell.angle_beta   90.00
_cell.angle_gamma   90.00
#
_symmetry.space_group_name_H-M   'P 1'
#
loop_
_entity.id
_entity.type
_entity.pdbx_description
1 polymer ?
#
loop_
_entity_poly.entity_id
_entity_poly.type
_entity_poly.pdbx_seq_one_letter_code
_entity_poly.pdbx_strand_id
1 'polypeptide(L)'
;EDLAELELNAALQLDPGYVPALLNLGNLHEERGDRVAALACYDQIRAGAGGERGLYQDLRFEALARSAQLRPPTSLADPLLDQLLQASANCAGEGQIVRANLLFALGAAYDRLQAFDLAFDAYAKANRCLLRRNGRTYDRSHSAQLIDALIDTFAVAAPIARGVAAATGASPVFICGMFRSGSTLIEQVLAAHPRVTPGGELDFLLRLAASRLAPFPQSMAQWDGDRDAAFAEEYRQHLARLFPGAGAGAIITDKRPDNFLLIGLIKRLFPSAKIIHTTRDPLDNGLSIFMQHLNHKVAGYSSDLGDIGHYYGQYRRLMGHWRALYPESIFDFDYDAFVREPTTALQQLFDFLELEWDERCLEFHQLRNAVKTGSYWQVRQPLHDRSSGRWRHYAAQLEPLRLALRSASVAIDQR
;
A
#
# COMPACT_ATOMS: atom_id res chain seq x y z
N GLU A 1 23.33 -10.82 4.10
CA GLU A 1 22.50 -11.63 5.02
C GLU A 1 21.69 -10.68 5.87
N ASP A 2 20.44 -11.03 6.16
CA ASP A 2 19.48 -10.14 6.80
C ASP A 2 19.72 -10.13 8.32
N LEU A 3 20.35 -9.07 8.83
CA LEU A 3 20.66 -8.90 10.26
C LEU A 3 19.44 -9.16 11.15
N ALA A 4 18.24 -8.82 10.67
CA ALA A 4 16.99 -9.08 11.40
C ALA A 4 16.78 -10.58 11.69
N GLU A 5 17.00 -11.45 10.71
CA GLU A 5 16.83 -12.90 10.88
C GLU A 5 17.86 -13.49 11.84
N LEU A 6 19.11 -13.02 11.77
CA LEU A 6 20.17 -13.45 12.69
C LEU A 6 19.82 -13.11 14.14
N GLU A 7 19.39 -11.87 14.40
CA GLU A 7 19.01 -11.41 15.74
C GLU A 7 17.76 -12.14 16.26
N LEU A 8 16.76 -12.37 15.40
CA LEU A 8 15.55 -13.13 15.77
C LEU A 8 15.89 -14.58 16.12
N ASN A 9 16.75 -15.23 15.34
CA ASN A 9 17.20 -16.59 15.62
C ASN A 9 18.05 -16.67 16.89
N ALA A 10 18.92 -15.68 17.15
CA ALA A 10 19.67 -15.60 18.39
C ALA A 10 18.74 -15.47 19.61
N ALA A 11 17.67 -14.67 19.52
CA ALA A 11 16.65 -14.58 20.57
C ALA A 11 15.95 -15.93 20.79
N LEU A 12 15.63 -16.67 19.73
CA LEU A 12 14.99 -18.00 19.82
C LEU A 12 15.93 -19.10 20.32
N GLN A 13 17.24 -18.94 20.20
CA GLN A 13 18.21 -19.83 20.84
C GLN A 13 18.23 -19.65 22.36
N LEU A 14 18.00 -18.43 22.85
CA LEU A 14 17.93 -18.13 24.29
C LEU A 14 16.57 -18.53 24.89
N ASP A 15 15.48 -18.22 24.19
CA ASP A 15 14.12 -18.61 24.56
C ASP A 15 13.34 -19.07 23.31
N PRO A 16 13.25 -20.39 23.06
CA PRO A 16 12.49 -20.94 21.94
C PRO A 16 11.00 -20.60 21.97
N GLY A 17 10.45 -20.18 23.13
CA GLY A 17 9.06 -19.79 23.30
C GLY A 17 8.81 -18.29 23.12
N TYR A 18 9.83 -17.48 22.80
CA TYR A 18 9.73 -16.04 22.79
C TYR A 18 8.81 -15.52 21.65
N VAL A 19 7.54 -15.27 22.00
CA VAL A 19 6.46 -14.91 21.07
C VAL A 19 6.80 -13.72 20.17
N PRO A 20 7.36 -12.59 20.66
CA PRO A 20 7.77 -11.49 19.80
C PRO A 20 8.78 -11.89 18.72
N ALA A 21 9.77 -12.74 19.03
CA ALA A 21 10.73 -13.19 18.02
C ALA A 21 10.09 -14.14 17.01
N LEU A 22 9.27 -15.09 17.45
CA LEU A 22 8.52 -15.99 16.56
C LEU A 22 7.60 -15.20 15.60
N LEU A 23 6.87 -14.20 16.11
CA LEU A 23 5.94 -13.43 15.30
C LEU A 23 6.68 -12.62 14.23
N ASN A 24 7.76 -11.94 14.60
CA ASN A 24 8.56 -11.16 13.67
C ASN A 24 9.29 -12.04 12.65
N LEU A 25 9.77 -13.22 13.05
CA LEU A 25 10.38 -14.18 12.12
C LEU A 25 9.33 -14.72 11.13
N GLY A 26 8.12 -15.04 11.60
CA GLY A 26 7.00 -15.40 10.72
C GLY A 26 6.67 -14.31 9.70
N ASN A 27 6.62 -13.05 10.15
CA ASN A 27 6.38 -11.90 9.27
C ASN A 27 7.49 -11.76 8.21
N LEU A 28 8.75 -12.00 8.58
CA LEU A 28 9.88 -11.96 7.66
C LEU A 28 9.78 -13.07 6.60
N HIS A 29 9.37 -14.27 7.00
CA HIS A 29 9.10 -15.36 6.06
C HIS A 29 7.94 -15.02 5.11
N GLU A 30 6.88 -14.37 5.60
CA GLU A 30 5.79 -13.85 4.75
C GLU A 30 6.29 -12.84 3.70
N GLU A 31 7.11 -11.86 4.08
CA GLU A 31 7.70 -10.87 3.17
C GLU A 31 8.54 -11.53 2.06
N ARG A 32 9.20 -12.65 2.38
CA ARG A 32 10.01 -13.46 1.45
C ARG A 32 9.21 -14.48 0.65
N GLY A 33 7.92 -14.65 0.96
CA GLY A 33 7.06 -15.63 0.31
C GLY A 33 7.23 -17.07 0.79
N ASP A 34 7.89 -17.30 1.93
CA ASP A 34 8.03 -18.62 2.54
C ASP A 34 6.83 -18.91 3.46
N ARG A 35 5.74 -19.36 2.83
CA ARG A 35 4.49 -19.69 3.53
C ARG A 35 4.66 -20.80 4.57
N VAL A 36 5.56 -21.77 4.31
CA VAL A 36 5.74 -22.93 5.19
C VAL A 36 6.46 -22.50 6.46
N ALA A 37 7.56 -21.77 6.34
CA ALA A 37 8.30 -21.26 7.49
C ALA A 37 7.46 -20.26 8.31
N ALA A 38 6.71 -19.37 7.65
CA ALA A 38 5.81 -18.45 8.34
C ALA A 38 4.75 -19.19 9.18
N LEU A 39 4.09 -20.20 8.60
CA LEU A 39 3.12 -21.03 9.32
C LEU A 39 3.75 -21.79 10.50
N ALA A 40 4.98 -22.28 10.35
CA ALA A 40 5.68 -22.97 11.43
C ALA A 40 5.88 -22.04 12.66
N CYS A 41 6.29 -20.80 12.44
CA CYS A 41 6.42 -19.80 13.51
C CYS A 41 5.08 -19.53 14.20
N TYR A 42 4.00 -19.30 13.43
CA TYR A 42 2.68 -19.01 14.01
C TYR A 42 2.06 -20.22 14.71
N ASP A 43 2.25 -21.43 14.18
CA ASP A 43 1.79 -22.66 14.82
C ASP A 43 2.52 -22.90 16.15
N GLN A 44 3.81 -22.54 16.25
CA GLN A 44 4.56 -22.60 17.52
C GLN A 44 4.02 -21.60 18.56
N ILE A 45 3.70 -20.36 18.15
CA ILE A 45 3.03 -19.38 19.03
C ILE A 45 1.68 -19.92 19.55
N ARG A 46 0.92 -20.58 18.67
CA ARG A 46 -0.41 -21.13 19.01
C ARG A 46 -0.32 -22.37 19.88
N ALA A 47 0.69 -23.22 19.70
CA ALA A 47 0.92 -24.41 20.51
C ALA A 47 1.41 -24.09 21.93
N GLY A 48 2.16 -23.00 22.11
CA GLY A 48 2.76 -22.59 23.38
C GLY A 48 1.78 -22.02 24.42
N ALA A 49 0.54 -22.50 24.48
CA ALA A 49 -0.52 -22.01 25.37
C ALA A 49 -0.35 -22.41 26.87
N GLY A 50 0.83 -22.90 27.27
CA GLY A 50 1.08 -23.47 28.60
C GLY A 50 2.03 -22.69 29.53
N GLY A 51 2.74 -21.67 29.04
CA GLY A 51 3.62 -20.82 29.88
C GLY A 51 2.89 -19.54 30.27
N GLU A 52 2.73 -19.30 31.59
CA GLU A 52 2.10 -18.14 32.23
C GLU A 52 0.92 -17.51 31.46
N ARG A 53 -0.31 -17.94 31.78
CA ARG A 53 -1.56 -17.35 31.26
C ARG A 53 -1.50 -15.82 31.35
N GLY A 54 -1.33 -15.14 30.21
CA GLY A 54 -1.47 -13.69 30.10
C GLY A 54 -0.38 -12.95 29.33
N LEU A 55 0.83 -13.51 29.15
CA LEU A 55 1.90 -12.79 28.45
C LEU A 55 1.72 -12.87 26.91
N TYR A 56 1.83 -11.72 26.23
CA TYR A 56 1.75 -11.57 24.76
C TYR A 56 0.45 -12.09 24.12
N GLN A 57 -0.67 -11.97 24.83
CA GLN A 57 -1.97 -12.46 24.37
C GLN A 57 -2.42 -11.76 23.07
N ASP A 58 -2.15 -10.47 22.95
CA ASP A 58 -2.30 -9.66 21.73
C ASP A 58 -1.55 -10.28 20.53
N LEU A 59 -0.28 -10.66 20.71
CA LEU A 59 0.55 -11.26 19.65
C LEU A 59 0.08 -12.68 19.29
N ARG A 60 -0.48 -13.42 20.24
CA ARG A 60 -1.10 -14.74 19.97
C ARG A 60 -2.36 -14.59 19.11
N PHE A 61 -3.16 -13.56 19.34
CA PHE A 61 -4.30 -13.24 18.48
C PHE A 61 -3.85 -12.79 17.08
N GLU A 62 -2.77 -12.02 16.97
CA GLU A 62 -2.17 -11.68 15.68
C GLU A 62 -1.70 -12.93 14.93
N ALA A 63 -1.02 -13.86 15.62
CA ALA A 63 -0.60 -15.13 15.02
C ALA A 63 -1.80 -15.96 14.51
N LEU A 64 -2.92 -16.01 15.26
CA LEU A 64 -4.15 -16.66 14.81
C LEU A 64 -4.70 -16.02 13.53
N ALA A 65 -4.79 -14.68 13.50
CA ALA A 65 -5.28 -13.94 12.34
C ALA A 65 -4.40 -14.20 11.09
N ARG A 66 -3.07 -14.20 11.25
CA ARG A 66 -2.13 -14.50 10.17
C ARG A 66 -2.15 -15.96 9.73
N SER A 67 -2.21 -16.91 10.66
CA SER A 67 -2.42 -18.32 10.35
C SER A 67 -3.67 -18.52 9.50
N ALA A 68 -4.77 -17.81 9.78
CA ALA A 68 -5.99 -17.92 8.99
C ALA A 68 -5.87 -17.35 7.57
N GLN A 69 -5.06 -16.33 7.35
CA GLN A 69 -4.76 -15.85 6.00
C GLN A 69 -3.88 -16.85 5.23
N LEU A 70 -2.89 -17.42 5.91
CA LEU A 70 -1.96 -18.39 5.33
C LEU A 70 -2.53 -19.80 5.19
N ARG A 71 -3.51 -20.19 5.98
CA ARG A 71 -4.18 -21.49 5.93
C ARG A 71 -5.68 -21.22 6.05
N PRO A 72 -6.28 -20.67 4.99
CA PRO A 72 -7.67 -20.24 5.05
C PRO A 72 -8.62 -21.43 5.12
N PRO A 73 -9.79 -21.25 5.77
CA PRO A 73 -10.78 -22.30 5.88
C PRO A 73 -11.33 -22.68 4.50
N THR A 74 -11.77 -23.92 4.38
CA THR A 74 -12.28 -24.49 3.11
C THR A 74 -13.80 -24.72 3.12
N SER A 75 -14.44 -24.58 4.28
CA SER A 75 -15.90 -24.65 4.42
C SER A 75 -16.38 -23.78 5.58
N LEU A 76 -17.68 -23.49 5.63
CA LEU A 76 -18.29 -22.77 6.76
C LEU A 76 -18.32 -23.58 8.07
N ALA A 77 -18.04 -24.88 8.03
CA ALA A 77 -17.94 -25.74 9.20
C ALA A 77 -16.50 -25.86 9.73
N ASP A 78 -15.54 -25.12 9.15
CA ASP A 78 -14.15 -25.16 9.57
C ASP A 78 -13.99 -24.57 11.00
N PRO A 79 -13.42 -25.32 11.96
CA PRO A 79 -13.26 -24.86 13.34
C PRO A 79 -12.47 -23.56 13.48
N LEU A 80 -11.67 -23.19 12.48
CA LEU A 80 -10.92 -21.94 12.48
C LEU A 80 -11.84 -20.70 12.48
N LEU A 81 -13.02 -20.78 11.85
CA LEU A 81 -14.00 -19.70 11.86
C LEU A 81 -14.52 -19.45 13.28
N ASP A 82 -14.86 -20.51 14.00
CA ASP A 82 -15.29 -20.43 15.40
C ASP A 82 -14.17 -19.92 16.30
N GLN A 83 -12.92 -20.36 16.07
CA GLN A 83 -11.76 -19.85 16.81
C GLN A 83 -11.59 -18.34 16.63
N LEU A 84 -11.68 -17.82 15.40
CA LEU A 84 -11.59 -16.39 15.12
C LEU A 84 -12.76 -15.62 15.75
N LEU A 85 -13.98 -16.16 15.65
CA LEU A 85 -15.16 -15.53 16.23
C LEU A 85 -15.04 -15.43 17.76
N GLN A 86 -14.69 -16.53 18.44
CA GLN A 86 -14.48 -16.56 19.89
C GLN A 86 -13.34 -15.64 20.32
N ALA A 87 -12.20 -15.66 19.61
CA ALA A 87 -11.10 -14.74 19.87
C ALA A 87 -11.54 -13.27 19.76
N SER A 88 -12.33 -12.93 18.73
CA SER A 88 -12.83 -11.56 18.52
C SER A 88 -13.81 -11.08 19.61
N ALA A 89 -14.47 -12.02 20.30
CA ALA A 89 -15.33 -11.73 21.45
C ALA A 89 -14.53 -11.61 22.76
N ASN A 90 -13.50 -12.45 22.93
CA ASN A 90 -12.75 -12.58 24.18
C ASN A 90 -11.55 -11.63 24.30
N CYS A 91 -11.11 -10.99 23.21
CA CYS A 91 -9.98 -10.05 23.21
C CYS A 91 -10.31 -8.64 23.77
N ALA A 92 -11.44 -8.47 24.47
CA ALA A 92 -11.86 -7.15 24.98
C ALA A 92 -10.80 -6.47 25.86
N GLY A 93 -10.00 -7.25 26.61
CA GLY A 93 -8.89 -6.76 27.43
C GLY A 93 -7.63 -6.34 26.66
N GLU A 94 -7.47 -6.80 25.42
CA GLU A 94 -6.28 -6.55 24.58
C GLU A 94 -6.42 -5.32 23.66
N GLY A 95 -7.59 -4.68 23.68
CA GLY A 95 -7.86 -3.45 22.94
C GLY A 95 -8.49 -3.64 21.56
N GLN A 96 -8.99 -2.53 21.00
CA GLN A 96 -9.80 -2.56 19.78
C GLN A 96 -9.02 -2.93 18.51
N ILE A 97 -7.71 -2.66 18.48
CA ILE A 97 -6.85 -2.99 17.33
C ILE A 97 -6.74 -4.51 17.17
N VAL A 98 -6.53 -5.23 18.27
CA VAL A 98 -6.47 -6.71 18.27
C VAL A 98 -7.80 -7.30 17.81
N ARG A 99 -8.91 -6.76 18.33
CA ARG A 99 -10.25 -7.15 17.90
C ARG A 99 -10.48 -6.90 16.41
N ALA A 100 -10.05 -5.76 15.89
CA ALA A 100 -10.15 -5.44 14.48
C ALA A 100 -9.36 -6.45 13.63
N ASN A 101 -8.11 -6.80 14.00
CA ASN A 101 -7.30 -7.78 13.27
C ASN A 101 -8.00 -9.13 13.11
N LEU A 102 -8.58 -9.64 14.19
CA LEU A 102 -9.33 -10.89 14.19
C LEU A 102 -10.57 -10.82 13.30
N LEU A 103 -11.31 -9.70 13.36
CA LEU A 103 -12.50 -9.49 12.53
C LEU A 103 -12.16 -9.29 11.04
N PHE A 104 -11.04 -8.66 10.71
CA PHE A 104 -10.53 -8.60 9.33
C PHE A 104 -10.16 -9.98 8.80
N ALA A 105 -9.48 -10.81 9.61
CA ALA A 105 -9.17 -12.19 9.24
C ALA A 105 -10.44 -13.03 9.05
N LEU A 106 -11.45 -12.86 9.92
CA LEU A 106 -12.75 -13.51 9.80
C LEU A 106 -13.50 -13.05 8.54
N GLY A 107 -13.51 -11.75 8.23
CA GLY A 107 -14.09 -11.22 7.00
C GLY A 107 -13.43 -11.79 5.75
N ALA A 108 -12.09 -11.90 5.74
CA ALA A 108 -11.35 -12.50 4.63
C ALA A 108 -11.65 -13.99 4.46
N ALA A 109 -11.82 -14.71 5.56
CA ALA A 109 -12.22 -16.11 5.54
C ALA A 109 -13.62 -16.29 4.94
N TYR A 110 -14.62 -15.51 5.38
CA TYR A 110 -15.97 -15.57 4.83
C TYR A 110 -16.04 -15.15 3.36
N ASP A 111 -15.29 -14.12 2.96
CA ASP A 111 -15.22 -13.67 1.56
C ASP A 111 -14.68 -14.77 0.65
N ARG A 112 -13.62 -15.46 1.08
CA ARG A 112 -13.07 -16.61 0.34
C ARG A 112 -14.08 -17.74 0.18
N LEU A 113 -14.93 -17.95 1.18
CA LEU A 113 -16.02 -18.92 1.17
C LEU A 113 -17.28 -18.40 0.47
N GLN A 114 -17.22 -17.22 -0.15
CA GLN A 114 -18.33 -16.56 -0.84
C GLN A 114 -19.55 -16.27 0.06
N ALA A 115 -19.35 -16.23 1.37
CA ALA A 115 -20.36 -15.83 2.34
C ALA A 115 -20.36 -14.30 2.50
N PHE A 116 -20.71 -13.59 1.42
CA PHE A 116 -20.48 -12.14 1.27
C PHE A 116 -21.16 -11.29 2.35
N ASP A 117 -22.37 -11.63 2.78
CA ASP A 117 -23.05 -10.89 3.85
C ASP A 117 -22.32 -11.04 5.20
N LEU A 118 -21.86 -12.25 5.52
CA LEU A 118 -21.07 -12.50 6.74
C LEU A 118 -19.70 -11.80 6.65
N ALA A 119 -19.08 -11.82 5.46
CA ALA A 119 -17.83 -11.14 5.21
C ALA A 119 -17.97 -9.63 5.46
N PHE A 120 -18.98 -8.99 4.85
CA PHE A 120 -19.21 -7.57 5.00
C PHE A 120 -19.50 -7.19 6.46
N ASP A 121 -20.33 -7.94 7.16
CA ASP A 121 -20.63 -7.69 8.57
C ASP A 121 -19.35 -7.78 9.44
N ALA A 122 -18.49 -8.77 9.21
CA ALA A 122 -17.21 -8.88 9.90
C ALA A 122 -16.30 -7.68 9.61
N TYR A 123 -16.15 -7.27 8.34
CA TYR A 123 -15.39 -6.08 7.97
C TYR A 123 -15.96 -4.79 8.56
N ALA A 124 -17.28 -4.62 8.56
CA ALA A 124 -17.94 -3.46 9.15
C ALA A 124 -17.77 -3.42 10.68
N LYS A 125 -17.78 -4.56 11.36
CA LYS A 125 -17.43 -4.66 12.78
C LYS A 125 -15.95 -4.30 13.01
N ALA A 126 -15.04 -4.81 12.18
CA ALA A 126 -13.61 -4.53 12.26
C ALA A 126 -13.33 -3.02 12.13
N ASN A 127 -13.90 -2.39 11.10
CA ASN A 127 -13.72 -0.96 10.86
C ASN A 127 -14.29 -0.08 11.98
N ARG A 128 -15.43 -0.47 12.58
CA ARG A 128 -15.97 0.23 13.76
C ARG A 128 -15.03 0.20 14.96
N CYS A 129 -14.26 -0.88 15.15
CA CYS A 129 -13.24 -0.95 16.20
C CYS A 129 -12.10 0.06 15.99
N LEU A 130 -11.82 0.45 14.74
CA LEU A 130 -10.75 1.39 14.41
C LEU A 130 -11.15 2.86 14.52
N LEU A 131 -12.45 3.16 14.61
CA LEU A 131 -12.93 4.53 14.76
C LEU A 131 -12.47 5.13 16.11
N ARG A 132 -12.14 6.43 16.10
CA ARG A 132 -11.87 7.16 17.35
C ARG A 132 -13.13 7.25 18.20
N ARG A 133 -12.99 7.68 19.47
CA ARG A 133 -14.13 7.85 20.40
C ARG A 133 -15.24 8.78 19.88
N ASN A 134 -14.90 9.75 19.03
CA ASN A 134 -15.86 10.64 18.37
C ASN A 134 -16.50 10.04 17.10
N GLY A 135 -16.21 8.76 16.80
CA GLY A 135 -16.70 8.05 15.63
C GLY A 135 -15.95 8.33 14.32
N ARG A 136 -14.84 9.09 14.32
CA ARG A 136 -14.11 9.44 13.09
C ARG A 136 -12.59 9.39 13.24
N THR A 137 -11.93 8.73 12.31
CA THR A 137 -10.46 8.75 12.12
C THR A 137 -10.00 9.83 11.14
N TYR A 138 -10.93 10.37 10.35
CA TYR A 138 -10.68 11.26 9.23
C TYR A 138 -11.49 12.56 9.35
N ASP A 139 -10.86 13.67 8.95
CA ASP A 139 -11.49 14.98 8.87
C ASP A 139 -11.56 15.42 7.40
N ARG A 140 -12.79 15.42 6.86
CA ARG A 140 -13.07 15.80 5.47
C ARG A 140 -12.64 17.24 5.17
N SER A 141 -12.89 18.16 6.10
CA SER A 141 -12.57 19.57 5.93
C SER A 141 -11.07 19.80 5.90
N HIS A 142 -10.33 19.20 6.84
CA HIS A 142 -8.86 19.28 6.85
C HIS A 142 -8.28 18.66 5.57
N SER A 143 -8.79 17.50 5.15
CA SER A 143 -8.34 16.88 3.90
C SER A 143 -8.61 17.77 2.69
N ALA A 144 -9.77 18.43 2.60
CA ALA A 144 -10.06 19.34 1.50
C ALA A 144 -9.11 20.55 1.51
N GLN A 145 -8.89 21.15 2.69
CA GLN A 145 -7.98 22.29 2.87
C GLN A 145 -6.53 21.96 2.49
N LEU A 146 -6.04 20.76 2.82
CA LEU A 146 -4.71 20.32 2.40
C LEU A 146 -4.60 20.24 0.87
N ILE A 147 -5.63 19.69 0.21
CA ILE A 147 -5.64 19.57 -1.24
C ILE A 147 -5.72 20.95 -1.91
N ASP A 148 -6.53 21.87 -1.37
CA ASP A 148 -6.56 23.26 -1.84
C ASP A 148 -5.19 23.93 -1.68
N ALA A 149 -4.56 23.79 -0.51
CA ALA A 149 -3.23 24.35 -0.27
C ALA A 149 -2.16 23.76 -1.22
N LEU A 150 -2.25 22.47 -1.56
CA LEU A 150 -1.35 21.84 -2.54
C LEU A 150 -1.56 22.39 -3.95
N ILE A 151 -2.81 22.52 -4.39
CA ILE A 151 -3.15 23.09 -5.69
C ILE A 151 -2.66 24.55 -5.78
N ASP A 152 -2.95 25.35 -4.75
CA ASP A 152 -2.60 26.78 -4.71
C ASP A 152 -1.08 27.00 -4.66
N THR A 153 -0.38 26.24 -3.79
CA THR A 153 1.08 26.37 -3.65
C THR A 153 1.80 26.00 -4.94
N PHE A 154 1.34 24.94 -5.61
CA PHE A 154 1.95 24.42 -6.82
C PHE A 154 1.08 24.72 -8.04
N ALA A 155 0.58 25.96 -8.17
CA ALA A 155 -0.29 26.36 -9.26
C ALA A 155 0.41 26.46 -10.62
N VAL A 156 1.75 26.63 -10.61
CA VAL A 156 2.58 26.78 -11.81
C VAL A 156 3.61 25.65 -11.84
N ALA A 157 3.82 25.08 -13.03
CA ALA A 157 4.82 24.05 -13.24
C ALA A 157 6.23 24.57 -12.92
N ALA A 158 7.04 23.70 -12.31
CA ALA A 158 8.46 23.95 -12.10
C ALA A 158 9.16 24.32 -13.42
N PRO A 159 9.99 25.38 -13.46
CA PRO A 159 10.79 25.68 -14.64
C PRO A 159 11.66 24.48 -15.01
N ILE A 160 11.58 24.05 -16.27
CA ILE A 160 12.52 23.07 -16.80
C ILE A 160 13.85 23.79 -16.99
N ALA A 161 14.80 23.58 -16.07
CA ALA A 161 16.16 24.01 -16.28
C ALA A 161 16.72 23.26 -17.51
N ARG A 162 16.86 23.96 -18.64
CA ARG A 162 17.56 23.42 -19.81
C ARG A 162 19.02 23.26 -19.45
N GLY A 163 19.57 22.06 -19.59
CA GLY A 163 20.99 21.78 -19.38
C GLY A 163 21.35 21.10 -18.06
N VAL A 164 20.43 20.39 -17.40
CA VAL A 164 20.81 19.44 -16.34
C VAL A 164 21.76 18.42 -16.97
N ALA A 165 23.00 18.39 -16.53
CA ALA A 165 23.99 17.40 -16.94
C ALA A 165 23.39 15.99 -16.80
N ALA A 166 23.74 15.08 -17.72
CA ALA A 166 23.29 13.69 -17.66
C ALA A 166 23.51 13.16 -16.23
N ALA A 167 22.43 12.69 -15.60
CA ALA A 167 22.47 12.25 -14.22
C ALA A 167 23.54 11.16 -14.08
N THR A 168 24.51 11.38 -13.19
CA THR A 168 25.66 10.49 -12.99
C THR A 168 25.31 9.23 -12.19
N GLY A 169 24.01 8.96 -11.95
CA GLY A 169 23.50 7.86 -11.15
C GLY A 169 22.11 7.41 -11.56
N ALA A 170 21.50 6.54 -10.76
CA ALA A 170 20.17 6.02 -11.03
C ALA A 170 19.10 7.11 -11.01
N SER A 171 18.13 7.01 -11.92
CA SER A 171 17.01 7.95 -12.00
C SER A 171 15.82 7.43 -11.18
N PRO A 172 15.25 8.24 -10.27
CA PRO A 172 14.06 7.82 -9.54
C PRO A 172 12.82 7.86 -10.43
N VAL A 173 12.03 6.80 -10.40
CA VAL A 173 10.67 6.75 -10.94
C VAL A 173 9.71 6.62 -9.77
N PHE A 174 8.73 7.52 -9.70
CA PHE A 174 7.79 7.53 -8.59
C PHE A 174 6.52 6.78 -8.96
N ILE A 175 6.02 5.92 -8.08
CA ILE A 175 4.78 5.18 -8.29
C ILE A 175 3.79 5.58 -7.20
N CYS A 176 2.60 6.03 -7.59
CA CYS A 176 1.58 6.53 -6.66
C CYS A 176 0.16 6.15 -7.09
N GLY A 177 -0.82 6.56 -6.29
CA GLY A 177 -2.25 6.32 -6.53
C GLY A 177 -3.01 6.18 -5.22
N MET A 178 -4.30 5.86 -5.30
CA MET A 178 -5.04 5.46 -4.09
C MET A 178 -4.42 4.21 -3.47
N PHE A 179 -4.50 4.08 -2.14
CA PHE A 179 -4.19 2.78 -1.53
C PHE A 179 -5.05 1.69 -2.18
N ARG A 180 -4.46 0.51 -2.44
CA ARG A 180 -5.15 -0.63 -3.07
C ARG A 180 -5.51 -0.45 -4.57
N SER A 181 -4.84 0.46 -5.29
CA SER A 181 -5.00 0.67 -6.74
C SER A 181 -4.05 -0.18 -7.61
N GLY A 182 -3.20 -1.02 -7.03
CA GLY A 182 -2.25 -1.86 -7.79
C GLY A 182 -0.82 -1.33 -7.85
N SER A 183 -0.45 -0.29 -7.09
CA SER A 183 0.92 0.26 -7.06
C SER A 183 2.01 -0.76 -6.70
N THR A 184 1.79 -1.65 -5.73
CA THR A 184 2.75 -2.73 -5.44
C THR A 184 2.85 -3.73 -6.59
N LEU A 185 1.73 -4.04 -7.28
CA LEU A 185 1.74 -4.98 -8.39
C LEU A 185 2.59 -4.44 -9.53
N ILE A 186 2.42 -3.18 -9.90
CA ILE A 186 3.21 -2.60 -11.00
C ILE A 186 4.68 -2.44 -10.64
N GLU A 187 5.00 -2.11 -9.38
CA GLU A 187 6.39 -2.13 -8.92
C GLU A 187 7.00 -3.54 -9.03
N GLN A 188 6.24 -4.57 -8.64
CA GLN A 188 6.70 -5.96 -8.76
C GLN A 188 6.90 -6.40 -10.22
N VAL A 189 6.01 -5.97 -11.12
CA VAL A 189 6.15 -6.18 -12.56
C VAL A 189 7.44 -5.55 -13.08
N LEU A 190 7.66 -4.28 -12.74
CA LEU A 190 8.88 -3.56 -13.14
C LEU A 190 10.14 -4.14 -12.50
N ALA A 191 10.06 -4.69 -11.28
CA ALA A 191 11.18 -5.33 -10.60
C ALA A 191 11.74 -6.55 -11.35
N ALA A 192 10.99 -7.12 -12.31
CA ALA A 192 11.49 -8.19 -13.16
C ALA A 192 12.43 -7.68 -14.26
N HIS A 193 12.36 -6.39 -14.58
CA HIS A 193 13.16 -5.76 -15.62
C HIS A 193 14.60 -5.54 -15.12
N PRO A 194 15.65 -5.87 -15.91
CA PRO A 194 17.05 -5.86 -15.46
C PRO A 194 17.59 -4.47 -15.12
N ARG A 195 16.97 -3.41 -15.65
CA ARG A 195 17.33 -2.01 -15.38
C ARG A 195 16.59 -1.40 -14.19
N VAL A 196 15.65 -2.11 -13.56
CA VAL A 196 14.82 -1.56 -12.49
C VAL A 196 15.14 -2.20 -11.15
N THR A 197 15.44 -1.37 -10.17
CA THR A 197 15.58 -1.76 -8.77
C THR A 197 14.33 -1.33 -8.01
N PRO A 198 13.55 -2.26 -7.41
CA PRO A 198 12.39 -1.91 -6.62
C PRO A 198 12.81 -1.27 -5.29
N GLY A 199 12.53 0.02 -5.11
CA GLY A 199 12.89 0.71 -3.87
C GLY A 199 11.86 0.58 -2.75
N GLY A 200 10.61 0.21 -3.08
CA GLY A 200 9.53 0.07 -2.12
C GLY A 200 9.06 1.43 -1.57
N GLU A 201 8.51 1.41 -0.35
CA GLU A 201 7.91 2.60 0.28
C GLU A 201 8.96 3.46 1.00
N LEU A 202 9.67 4.32 0.26
CA LEU A 202 10.69 5.21 0.81
C LEU A 202 10.06 6.43 1.51
N ASP A 203 10.45 6.68 2.76
CA ASP A 203 9.84 7.73 3.60
C ASP A 203 10.63 9.06 3.60
N PHE A 204 11.69 9.16 2.79
CA PHE A 204 12.53 10.37 2.73
C PHE A 204 11.73 11.64 2.42
N LEU A 205 10.92 11.62 1.35
CA LEU A 205 10.20 12.83 0.92
C LEU A 205 9.10 13.23 1.92
N LEU A 206 8.43 12.25 2.55
CA LEU A 206 7.47 12.53 3.62
C LEU A 206 8.17 13.13 4.85
N ARG A 207 9.31 12.59 5.26
CA ARG A 207 10.10 13.17 6.36
C ARG A 207 10.57 14.57 6.02
N LEU A 208 11.03 14.80 4.79
CA LEU A 208 11.45 16.11 4.33
C LEU A 208 10.29 17.12 4.41
N ALA A 209 9.13 16.75 3.87
CA ALA A 209 7.90 17.55 3.93
C ALA A 209 7.48 17.88 5.37
N ALA A 210 7.49 16.87 6.26
CA ALA A 210 7.01 17.02 7.63
C ALA A 210 7.97 17.74 8.58
N SER A 211 9.28 17.71 8.32
CA SER A 211 10.29 18.22 9.28
C SER A 211 10.98 19.50 8.81
N ARG A 212 11.43 19.57 7.56
CA ARG A 212 12.26 20.67 7.05
C ARG A 212 11.51 21.62 6.13
N LEU A 213 10.35 21.20 5.64
CA LEU A 213 9.44 22.02 4.84
C LEU A 213 8.15 22.37 5.58
N ALA A 214 8.06 22.11 6.89
CA ALA A 214 6.91 22.54 7.68
C ALA A 214 6.88 24.07 7.82
N PRO A 215 5.72 24.75 7.65
CA PRO A 215 4.44 24.18 7.22
C PRO A 215 4.45 23.85 5.73
N PHE A 216 4.19 22.58 5.41
CA PHE A 216 4.08 22.09 4.03
C PHE A 216 2.58 22.02 3.66
N PRO A 217 2.18 22.45 2.45
CA PRO A 217 3.02 22.87 1.34
C PRO A 217 3.43 24.36 1.34
N GLN A 218 2.89 25.20 2.23
CA GLN A 218 2.99 26.66 2.15
C GLN A 218 4.44 27.20 2.09
N SER A 219 5.39 26.54 2.77
CA SER A 219 6.83 26.88 2.72
C SER A 219 7.46 26.75 1.32
N MET A 220 6.75 26.12 0.39
CA MET A 220 7.15 25.88 -0.99
C MET A 220 6.46 26.83 -1.97
N ALA A 221 5.72 27.84 -1.50
CA ALA A 221 5.07 28.82 -2.38
C ALA A 221 6.10 29.67 -3.16
N GLN A 222 7.27 29.91 -2.56
CA GLN A 222 8.37 30.58 -3.23
C GLN A 222 9.35 29.57 -3.85
N TRP A 223 9.80 29.87 -5.06
CA TRP A 223 10.84 29.09 -5.72
C TRP A 223 12.20 29.37 -5.08
N ASP A 224 12.94 28.32 -4.77
CA ASP A 224 14.28 28.36 -4.20
C ASP A 224 15.09 27.21 -4.81
N GLY A 225 15.82 27.52 -5.90
CA GLY A 225 16.50 26.52 -6.70
C GLY A 225 17.68 25.86 -5.98
N ASP A 226 18.38 26.61 -5.10
CA ASP A 226 19.54 26.10 -4.38
C ASP A 226 19.12 25.11 -3.30
N ARG A 227 18.06 25.44 -2.55
CA ARG A 227 17.47 24.54 -1.56
C ARG A 227 16.92 23.28 -2.19
N ASP A 228 16.19 23.42 -3.30
CA ASP A 228 15.64 22.27 -4.03
C ASP A 228 16.74 21.38 -4.59
N ALA A 229 17.81 21.96 -5.15
CA ALA A 229 18.97 21.20 -5.64
C ALA A 229 19.68 20.45 -4.50
N ALA A 230 19.83 21.08 -3.33
CA ALA A 230 20.42 20.43 -2.15
C ALA A 230 19.58 19.24 -1.68
N PHE A 231 18.25 19.39 -1.57
CA PHE A 231 17.37 18.28 -1.19
C PHE A 231 17.32 17.17 -2.24
N ALA A 232 17.36 17.51 -3.52
CA ALA A 232 17.46 16.54 -4.60
C ALA A 232 18.74 15.70 -4.48
N GLU A 233 19.87 16.33 -4.15
CA GLU A 233 21.15 15.66 -3.96
C GLU A 233 21.16 14.77 -2.71
N GLU A 234 20.60 15.23 -1.59
CA GLU A 234 20.45 14.40 -0.39
C GLU A 234 19.61 13.14 -0.66
N TYR A 235 18.54 13.26 -1.46
CA TYR A 235 17.71 12.12 -1.86
C TYR A 235 18.49 11.15 -2.76
N ARG A 236 19.27 11.63 -3.73
CA ARG A 236 20.16 10.77 -4.55
C ARG A 236 21.18 10.02 -3.69
N GLN A 237 21.79 10.69 -2.72
CA GLN A 237 22.72 10.07 -1.78
C GLN A 237 22.03 9.05 -0.87
N HIS A 238 20.76 9.26 -0.54
CA HIS A 238 19.96 8.28 0.20
C HIS A 238 19.72 7.03 -0.66
N LEU A 239 19.32 7.19 -1.93
CA LEU A 239 19.16 6.08 -2.87
C LEU A 239 20.46 5.32 -3.08
N ALA A 240 21.59 6.01 -3.29
CA ALA A 240 22.89 5.37 -3.48
C ALA A 240 23.33 4.54 -2.26
N ARG A 241 22.96 4.95 -1.05
CA ARG A 241 23.21 4.20 0.20
C ARG A 241 22.34 2.95 0.33
N LEU A 242 21.07 3.06 -0.04
CA LEU A 242 20.13 1.93 0.01
C LEU A 242 20.37 0.92 -1.11
N PHE A 243 20.77 1.40 -2.28
CA PHE A 243 20.90 0.61 -3.50
C PHE A 243 22.28 0.81 -4.16
N PRO A 244 23.38 0.43 -3.48
CA PRO A 244 24.74 0.68 -3.97
C PRO A 244 25.07 -0.04 -5.30
N GLY A 245 24.27 -1.06 -5.68
CA GLY A 245 24.40 -1.75 -6.96
C GLY A 245 23.68 -1.09 -8.14
N ALA A 246 22.89 -0.03 -7.92
CA ALA A 246 22.17 0.68 -8.97
C ALA A 246 23.07 1.73 -9.63
N GLY A 247 23.74 1.33 -10.73
CA GLY A 247 24.64 2.20 -11.49
C GLY A 247 23.94 3.24 -12.37
N ALA A 248 24.74 3.99 -13.15
CA ALA A 248 24.23 4.94 -14.14
C ALA A 248 23.31 4.25 -15.16
N GLY A 249 22.17 4.89 -15.47
CA GLY A 249 21.17 4.33 -16.38
C GLY A 249 20.21 3.30 -15.77
N ALA A 250 20.39 2.94 -14.50
CA ALA A 250 19.40 2.19 -13.74
C ALA A 250 18.22 3.09 -13.31
N ILE A 251 17.06 2.47 -13.15
CA ILE A 251 15.87 3.06 -12.56
C ILE A 251 15.73 2.53 -11.14
N ILE A 252 15.47 3.42 -10.18
CA ILE A 252 15.05 3.02 -8.84
C ILE A 252 13.61 3.47 -8.66
N THR A 253 12.71 2.57 -8.29
CA THR A 253 11.32 2.97 -7.99
C THR A 253 11.22 3.51 -6.56
N ASP A 254 10.51 4.62 -6.40
CA ASP A 254 9.98 5.07 -5.11
C ASP A 254 8.45 4.92 -5.18
N LYS A 255 7.97 3.79 -4.68
CA LYS A 255 6.55 3.46 -4.72
C LYS A 255 5.95 3.74 -3.38
N ARG A 256 5.09 4.76 -3.31
CA ARG A 256 4.14 4.91 -2.22
C ARG A 256 2.80 5.40 -2.75
N PRO A 257 1.67 4.83 -2.33
CA PRO A 257 0.36 5.32 -2.76
C PRO A 257 0.24 6.84 -2.53
N ASP A 258 0.59 7.32 -1.34
CA ASP A 258 0.51 8.73 -0.93
C ASP A 258 1.53 9.68 -1.59
N ASN A 259 2.43 9.21 -2.46
CA ASN A 259 3.34 10.08 -3.22
C ASN A 259 2.59 11.07 -4.13
N PHE A 260 1.30 10.84 -4.44
CA PHE A 260 0.49 11.81 -5.18
C PHE A 260 0.34 13.15 -4.44
N LEU A 261 0.45 13.17 -3.11
CA LEU A 261 0.46 14.40 -2.30
C LEU A 261 1.76 15.19 -2.46
N LEU A 262 2.82 14.55 -2.96
CA LEU A 262 4.17 15.08 -3.05
C LEU A 262 4.60 15.38 -4.49
N ILE A 263 3.74 15.20 -5.49
CA ILE A 263 4.11 15.40 -6.91
C ILE A 263 4.68 16.80 -7.16
N GLY A 264 4.08 17.85 -6.56
CA GLY A 264 4.64 19.21 -6.63
C GLY A 264 6.08 19.29 -6.13
N LEU A 265 6.39 18.67 -4.98
CA LEU A 265 7.76 18.58 -4.44
C LEU A 265 8.66 17.74 -5.35
N ILE A 266 8.21 16.55 -5.76
CA ILE A 266 8.95 15.64 -6.65
C ILE A 266 9.37 16.38 -7.93
N LYS A 267 8.46 17.12 -8.56
CA LYS A 267 8.75 17.84 -9.80
C LYS A 267 9.64 19.07 -9.59
N ARG A 268 9.68 19.67 -8.38
CA ARG A 268 10.67 20.69 -8.02
C ARG A 268 12.07 20.10 -7.88
N LEU A 269 12.20 18.97 -7.18
CA LEU A 269 13.49 18.30 -6.96
C LEU A 269 14.01 17.61 -8.24
N PHE A 270 13.10 17.05 -9.02
CA PHE A 270 13.39 16.24 -10.22
C PHE A 270 12.44 16.64 -11.36
N PRO A 271 12.71 17.74 -12.08
CA PRO A 271 11.85 18.21 -13.17
C PRO A 271 11.65 17.19 -14.30
N SER A 272 12.57 16.25 -14.50
CA SER A 272 12.46 15.16 -15.48
C SER A 272 11.88 13.86 -14.91
N ALA A 273 11.55 13.79 -13.61
CA ALA A 273 11.03 12.56 -13.03
C ALA A 273 9.73 12.13 -13.70
N LYS A 274 9.68 10.84 -14.04
CA LYS A 274 8.49 10.13 -14.52
C LYS A 274 7.71 9.59 -13.32
N ILE A 275 6.39 9.68 -13.41
CA ILE A 275 5.46 9.30 -12.36
C ILE A 275 4.47 8.30 -12.95
N ILE A 276 4.39 7.12 -12.35
CA ILE A 276 3.40 6.10 -12.67
C ILE A 276 2.26 6.26 -11.67
N HIS A 277 1.11 6.67 -12.16
CA HIS A 277 -0.09 6.85 -11.36
C HIS A 277 -1.05 5.70 -11.60
N THR A 278 -1.15 4.81 -10.61
CA THR A 278 -2.01 3.63 -10.67
C THR A 278 -3.46 3.96 -10.38
N THR A 279 -4.34 3.48 -11.25
CA THR A 279 -5.79 3.66 -11.17
C THR A 279 -6.49 2.30 -11.23
N ARG A 280 -7.70 2.24 -10.68
CA ARG A 280 -8.55 1.06 -10.62
C ARG A 280 -9.99 1.53 -10.51
N ASP A 281 -10.94 0.69 -10.91
CA ASP A 281 -12.37 0.94 -10.68
C ASP A 281 -12.61 1.49 -9.26
N PRO A 282 -13.28 2.66 -9.11
CA PRO A 282 -13.45 3.31 -7.81
C PRO A 282 -14.20 2.46 -6.77
N LEU A 283 -15.13 1.60 -7.19
CA LEU A 283 -15.90 0.74 -6.28
C LEU A 283 -15.06 -0.45 -5.81
N ASP A 284 -14.32 -1.10 -6.71
CA ASP A 284 -13.38 -2.15 -6.33
C ASP A 284 -12.24 -1.61 -5.45
N ASN A 285 -11.74 -0.41 -5.76
CA ASN A 285 -10.71 0.23 -4.96
C ASN A 285 -11.23 0.57 -3.56
N GLY A 286 -12.40 1.21 -3.46
CA GLY A 286 -13.03 1.54 -2.18
C GLY A 286 -13.37 0.31 -1.35
N LEU A 287 -13.92 -0.75 -1.96
CA LEU A 287 -14.15 -2.04 -1.30
C LEU A 287 -12.84 -2.62 -0.77
N SER A 288 -11.78 -2.63 -1.59
CA SER A 288 -10.48 -3.17 -1.19
C SER A 288 -9.84 -2.37 -0.06
N ILE A 289 -10.05 -1.06 0.01
CA ILE A 289 -9.60 -0.20 1.12
C ILE A 289 -10.38 -0.59 2.38
N PHE A 290 -11.71 -0.68 2.30
CA PHE A 290 -12.57 -1.02 3.43
C PHE A 290 -12.29 -2.42 4.01
N MET A 291 -11.88 -3.37 3.17
CA MET A 291 -11.56 -4.75 3.59
C MET A 291 -10.13 -4.94 4.11
N GLN A 292 -9.29 -3.90 4.05
CA GLN A 292 -7.90 -3.97 4.48
C GLN A 292 -7.71 -3.18 5.77
N HIS A 293 -7.04 -3.78 6.75
CA HIS A 293 -6.57 -3.03 7.91
C HIS A 293 -5.38 -2.14 7.51
N LEU A 294 -5.67 -0.90 7.12
CA LEU A 294 -4.66 0.10 6.80
C LEU A 294 -4.27 0.91 8.04
N ASN A 295 -3.05 1.44 8.03
CA ASN A 295 -2.57 2.33 9.08
C ASN A 295 -3.38 3.64 9.07
N HIS A 296 -4.21 3.84 10.10
CA HIS A 296 -5.09 5.00 10.23
C HIS A 296 -4.35 6.35 10.30
N LYS A 297 -3.04 6.36 10.62
CA LYS A 297 -2.22 7.59 10.58
C LYS A 297 -1.97 8.07 9.15
N VAL A 298 -1.99 7.15 8.18
CA VAL A 298 -1.73 7.42 6.75
C VAL A 298 -3.03 7.40 5.95
N ALA A 299 -3.85 6.36 6.16
CA ALA A 299 -5.12 6.15 5.46
C ALA A 299 -6.30 6.28 6.42
N GLY A 300 -6.40 7.40 7.14
CA GLY A 300 -7.44 7.62 8.16
C GLY A 300 -8.88 7.53 7.62
N TYR A 301 -9.09 7.71 6.32
CA TYR A 301 -10.38 7.59 5.64
C TYR A 301 -10.85 6.13 5.44
N SER A 302 -10.00 5.13 5.68
CA SER A 302 -10.23 3.74 5.26
C SER A 302 -11.36 3.00 6.00
N SER A 303 -11.77 3.47 7.18
CA SER A 303 -12.75 2.78 8.03
C SER A 303 -14.21 3.08 7.71
N ASP A 304 -14.50 4.06 6.85
CA ASP A 304 -15.87 4.46 6.50
C ASP A 304 -16.03 4.63 5.00
N LEU A 305 -17.05 3.97 4.42
CA LEU A 305 -17.29 3.97 2.98
C LEU A 305 -17.56 5.38 2.41
N GLY A 306 -18.21 6.25 3.18
CA GLY A 306 -18.44 7.64 2.78
C GLY A 306 -17.15 8.47 2.82
N ASP A 307 -16.30 8.26 3.83
CA ASP A 307 -14.98 8.90 3.94
C ASP A 307 -14.03 8.44 2.84
N ILE A 308 -14.03 7.16 2.48
CA ILE A 308 -13.31 6.64 1.31
C ILE A 308 -13.75 7.38 0.05
N GLY A 309 -15.05 7.47 -0.22
CA GLY A 309 -15.55 8.16 -1.41
C GLY A 309 -15.22 9.64 -1.44
N HIS A 310 -15.31 10.34 -0.30
CA HIS A 310 -14.88 11.74 -0.19
C HIS A 310 -13.40 11.91 -0.50
N TYR A 311 -12.53 11.10 0.13
CA TYR A 311 -11.09 11.17 -0.07
C TYR A 311 -10.72 10.83 -1.52
N TYR A 312 -11.39 9.84 -2.13
CA TYR A 312 -11.20 9.50 -3.54
C TYR A 312 -11.49 10.70 -4.46
N GLY A 313 -12.56 11.45 -4.18
CA GLY A 313 -12.88 12.69 -4.87
C GLY A 313 -11.77 13.74 -4.76
N GLN A 314 -11.30 13.96 -3.54
CA GLN A 314 -10.19 14.88 -3.25
C GLN A 314 -8.89 14.47 -3.97
N TYR A 315 -8.57 13.18 -3.96
CA TYR A 315 -7.46 12.59 -4.70
C TYR A 315 -7.59 12.84 -6.21
N ARG A 316 -8.77 12.61 -6.80
CA ARG A 316 -9.01 12.84 -8.23
C ARG A 316 -8.86 14.30 -8.61
N ARG A 317 -9.32 15.23 -7.76
CA ARG A 317 -9.12 16.68 -7.97
C ARG A 317 -7.63 17.03 -8.02
N LEU A 318 -6.85 16.53 -7.06
CA LEU A 318 -5.43 16.77 -7.01
C LEU A 318 -4.67 16.14 -8.19
N MET A 319 -4.98 14.90 -8.55
CA MET A 319 -4.38 14.27 -9.72
C MET A 319 -4.79 14.96 -11.03
N GLY A 320 -5.99 15.55 -11.11
CA GLY A 320 -6.39 16.40 -12.22
C GLY A 320 -5.49 17.62 -12.37
N HIS A 321 -5.20 18.30 -11.25
CA HIS A 321 -4.25 19.42 -11.20
C HIS A 321 -2.85 19.00 -11.68
N TRP A 322 -2.32 17.90 -11.15
CA TRP A 322 -1.00 17.41 -11.54
C TRP A 322 -0.88 17.03 -13.02
N ARG A 323 -1.90 16.38 -13.58
CA ARG A 323 -1.93 16.05 -15.01
C ARG A 323 -1.99 17.29 -15.89
N ALA A 324 -2.70 18.33 -15.47
CA ALA A 324 -2.75 19.58 -16.21
C ALA A 324 -1.37 20.27 -16.28
N LEU A 325 -0.58 20.17 -15.20
CA LEU A 325 0.77 20.75 -15.14
C LEU A 325 1.85 19.87 -15.78
N TYR A 326 1.73 18.55 -15.68
CA TYR A 326 2.77 17.60 -16.05
C TYR A 326 2.27 16.46 -16.96
N PRO A 327 1.61 16.76 -18.10
CA PRO A 327 0.98 15.74 -18.94
C PRO A 327 1.98 14.71 -19.48
N GLU A 328 3.21 15.14 -19.80
CA GLU A 328 4.26 14.27 -20.32
C GLU A 328 5.04 13.50 -19.25
N SER A 329 4.80 13.78 -17.96
CA SER A 329 5.53 13.15 -16.85
C SER A 329 4.67 12.20 -16.01
N ILE A 330 3.37 12.13 -16.25
CA ILE A 330 2.44 11.31 -15.47
C ILE A 330 1.78 10.30 -16.41
N PHE A 331 2.07 9.02 -16.19
CA PHE A 331 1.43 7.92 -16.90
C PHE A 331 0.32 7.32 -16.03
N ASP A 332 -0.91 7.33 -16.53
CA ASP A 332 -2.03 6.65 -15.89
C ASP A 332 -2.02 5.16 -16.19
N PHE A 333 -1.60 4.38 -15.21
CA PHE A 333 -1.63 2.92 -15.31
C PHE A 333 -2.97 2.39 -14.81
N ASP A 334 -3.80 1.89 -15.71
CA ASP A 334 -5.09 1.28 -15.39
C ASP A 334 -4.89 -0.20 -15.04
N TYR A 335 -5.14 -0.53 -13.77
CA TYR A 335 -5.07 -1.89 -13.24
C TYR A 335 -6.00 -2.86 -13.99
N ASP A 336 -7.23 -2.45 -14.26
CA ASP A 336 -8.25 -3.31 -14.87
C ASP A 336 -7.95 -3.53 -16.36
N ALA A 337 -7.39 -2.52 -17.03
CA ALA A 337 -6.84 -2.68 -18.38
C ALA A 337 -5.64 -3.64 -18.40
N PHE A 338 -4.71 -3.51 -17.45
CA PHE A 338 -3.56 -4.40 -17.34
C PHE A 338 -3.95 -5.86 -17.09
N VAL A 339 -4.93 -6.11 -16.23
CA VAL A 339 -5.44 -7.46 -15.97
C VAL A 339 -5.99 -8.11 -17.24
N ARG A 340 -6.67 -7.33 -18.10
CA ARG A 340 -7.32 -7.82 -19.32
C ARG A 340 -6.35 -7.97 -20.50
N GLU A 341 -5.48 -7.00 -20.72
CA GLU A 341 -4.51 -6.95 -21.84
C GLU A 341 -3.10 -6.64 -21.33
N PRO A 342 -2.42 -7.60 -20.67
CA PRO A 342 -1.17 -7.32 -19.95
C PRO A 342 -0.06 -6.83 -20.87
N THR A 343 0.12 -7.48 -22.03
CA THR A 343 1.17 -7.13 -22.99
C THR A 343 1.01 -5.69 -23.50
N THR A 344 -0.20 -5.30 -23.91
CA THR A 344 -0.46 -3.94 -24.41
C THR A 344 -0.24 -2.89 -23.33
N ALA A 345 -0.74 -3.12 -22.12
CA ALA A 345 -0.57 -2.18 -21.01
C ALA A 345 0.91 -2.01 -20.62
N LEU A 346 1.71 -3.09 -20.64
CA LEU A 346 3.14 -3.02 -20.35
C LEU A 346 3.94 -2.38 -21.48
N GLN A 347 3.61 -2.61 -22.74
CA GLN A 347 4.24 -1.92 -23.87
C GLN A 347 4.11 -0.41 -23.73
N GLN A 348 2.90 0.09 -23.47
CA GLN A 348 2.65 1.52 -23.25
C GLN A 348 3.45 2.09 -22.07
N LEU A 349 3.52 1.33 -20.97
CA LEU A 349 4.33 1.74 -19.81
C LEU A 349 5.82 1.78 -20.14
N PHE A 350 6.33 0.82 -20.91
CA PHE A 350 7.74 0.72 -21.25
C PHE A 350 8.15 1.83 -22.22
N ASP A 351 7.29 2.14 -23.19
CA ASP A 351 7.45 3.31 -24.06
C ASP A 351 7.52 4.60 -23.24
N PHE A 352 6.59 4.77 -22.28
CA PHE A 352 6.61 5.90 -21.37
C PHE A 352 7.89 5.96 -20.54
N LEU A 353 8.40 4.82 -20.05
CA LEU A 353 9.63 4.75 -19.25
C LEU A 353 10.92 4.80 -20.08
N GLU A 354 10.84 4.69 -21.40
CA GLU A 354 11.99 4.46 -22.30
C GLU A 354 12.79 3.20 -21.91
N LEU A 355 12.06 2.12 -21.64
CA LEU A 355 12.59 0.79 -21.38
C LEU A 355 12.40 -0.12 -22.60
N GLU A 356 13.38 -1.00 -22.82
CA GLU A 356 13.24 -2.07 -23.80
C GLU A 356 12.25 -3.13 -23.29
N TRP A 357 11.55 -3.79 -24.21
CA TRP A 357 10.65 -4.89 -23.84
C TRP A 357 11.43 -6.04 -23.19
N ASP A 358 10.90 -6.56 -22.08
CA ASP A 358 11.45 -7.73 -21.39
C ASP A 358 10.33 -8.65 -20.90
N GLU A 359 10.26 -9.85 -21.47
CA GLU A 359 9.21 -10.83 -21.20
C GLU A 359 9.16 -11.28 -19.73
N ARG A 360 10.27 -11.14 -18.97
CA ARG A 360 10.28 -11.47 -17.53
C ARG A 360 9.26 -10.69 -16.73
N CYS A 361 8.85 -9.52 -17.23
CA CYS A 361 7.86 -8.67 -16.58
C CYS A 361 6.44 -9.25 -16.65
N LEU A 362 6.15 -10.17 -17.58
CA LEU A 362 4.91 -10.96 -17.57
C LEU A 362 4.97 -12.08 -16.52
N GLU A 363 6.18 -12.57 -16.22
CA GLU A 363 6.44 -13.64 -15.25
C GLU A 363 6.87 -13.09 -13.86
N PHE A 364 6.47 -11.86 -13.53
CA PHE A 364 6.84 -11.13 -12.29
C PHE A 364 6.58 -11.92 -10.99
N HIS A 365 5.58 -12.81 -11.01
CA HIS A 365 5.16 -13.62 -9.88
C HIS A 365 6.20 -14.69 -9.50
N GLN A 366 7.14 -15.01 -10.41
CA GLN A 366 8.22 -15.96 -10.18
C GLN A 366 9.40 -15.33 -9.40
N LEU A 367 9.43 -14.00 -9.24
CA LEU A 367 10.51 -13.31 -8.54
C LEU A 367 10.60 -13.69 -7.07
N ARG A 368 11.84 -13.88 -6.60
CA ARG A 368 12.21 -14.25 -5.23
C ARG A 368 12.76 -13.04 -4.44
N ASN A 369 12.23 -11.85 -4.69
CA ASN A 369 12.56 -10.62 -3.94
C ASN A 369 11.67 -10.47 -2.70
N ALA A 370 12.05 -9.65 -1.72
CA ALA A 370 11.19 -9.32 -0.59
C ALA A 370 10.14 -8.26 -0.98
N VAL A 371 8.90 -8.41 -0.50
CA VAL A 371 7.81 -7.43 -0.71
C VAL A 371 7.23 -7.01 0.64
N LYS A 372 7.45 -5.75 1.03
CA LYS A 372 7.10 -5.23 2.37
C LYS A 372 5.81 -4.40 2.39
N THR A 373 4.74 -4.94 1.80
CA THR A 373 3.46 -4.21 1.67
C THR A 373 2.30 -5.18 1.84
N GLY A 374 1.13 -4.77 2.32
CA GLY A 374 -0.03 -5.65 2.51
C GLY A 374 -0.57 -6.39 1.26
N SER A 375 0.06 -6.23 0.09
CA SER A 375 -0.19 -7.00 -1.13
C SER A 375 0.83 -8.13 -1.40
N TYR A 376 1.76 -8.43 -0.48
CA TYR A 376 2.90 -9.33 -0.75
C TYR A 376 2.50 -10.71 -1.26
N TRP A 377 1.42 -11.32 -0.77
CA TRP A 377 0.91 -12.59 -1.33
C TRP A 377 0.25 -12.44 -2.70
N GLN A 378 -0.43 -11.32 -2.94
CA GLN A 378 -1.14 -11.08 -4.19
C GLN A 378 -0.17 -10.97 -5.37
N VAL A 379 0.97 -10.31 -5.17
CA VAL A 379 1.97 -10.10 -6.25
C VAL A 379 2.84 -11.32 -6.53
N ARG A 380 2.70 -12.39 -5.72
CA ARG A 380 3.35 -13.70 -5.93
C ARG A 380 2.44 -14.73 -6.61
N GLN A 381 1.26 -14.30 -7.04
CA GLN A 381 0.35 -15.12 -7.84
C GLN A 381 0.42 -14.65 -9.30
N PRO A 382 0.16 -15.55 -10.26
CA PRO A 382 -0.12 -15.13 -11.63
C PRO A 382 -1.22 -14.06 -11.66
N LEU A 383 -1.14 -13.18 -12.65
CA LEU A 383 -2.16 -12.17 -12.86
C LEU A 383 -3.54 -12.82 -13.00
N HIS A 384 -4.54 -12.27 -12.30
CA HIS A 384 -5.88 -12.82 -12.26
C HIS A 384 -6.94 -11.71 -12.18
N ASP A 385 -8.15 -12.01 -12.62
CA ASP A 385 -9.28 -11.07 -12.71
C ASP A 385 -10.17 -11.02 -11.46
N ARG A 386 -9.96 -11.90 -10.47
CA ARG A 386 -10.80 -12.01 -9.24
C ARG A 386 -11.01 -10.69 -8.46
N SER A 387 -10.12 -9.74 -8.64
CA SER A 387 -10.16 -8.43 -7.98
C SER A 387 -10.97 -7.40 -8.78
N SER A 388 -11.15 -7.59 -10.09
CA SER A 388 -11.89 -6.69 -10.97
C SER A 388 -13.36 -7.11 -11.00
N GLY A 389 -14.26 -6.17 -10.71
CA GLY A 389 -15.69 -6.41 -10.59
C GLY A 389 -16.14 -7.09 -9.28
N ARG A 390 -15.24 -7.26 -8.30
CA ARG A 390 -15.55 -7.88 -7.01
C ARG A 390 -16.60 -7.08 -6.23
N TRP A 391 -16.65 -5.76 -6.43
CA TRP A 391 -17.64 -4.87 -5.83
C TRP A 391 -19.09 -5.30 -6.08
N ARG A 392 -19.37 -6.02 -7.18
CA ARG A 392 -20.73 -6.47 -7.53
C ARG A 392 -21.32 -7.42 -6.48
N HIS A 393 -20.49 -8.23 -5.83
CA HIS A 393 -20.93 -9.08 -4.72
C HIS A 393 -21.35 -8.30 -3.46
N TYR A 394 -20.94 -7.04 -3.37
CA TYR A 394 -21.17 -6.14 -2.25
C TYR A 394 -21.98 -4.89 -2.64
N ALA A 395 -22.65 -4.93 -3.80
CA ALA A 395 -23.26 -3.75 -4.41
C ALA A 395 -24.28 -3.06 -3.48
N ALA A 396 -25.06 -3.84 -2.73
CA ALA A 396 -26.04 -3.31 -1.79
C ALA A 396 -25.38 -2.58 -0.62
N GLN A 397 -24.29 -3.16 -0.08
CA GLN A 397 -23.58 -2.61 1.07
C GLN A 397 -22.71 -1.40 0.72
N LEU A 398 -22.32 -1.27 -0.56
CA LEU A 398 -21.47 -0.17 -1.07
C LEU A 398 -22.24 1.12 -1.42
N GLU A 399 -23.54 1.20 -1.18
CA GLU A 399 -24.32 2.40 -1.49
C GLU A 399 -23.76 3.70 -0.86
N PRO A 400 -23.25 3.72 0.39
CA PRO A 400 -22.62 4.92 0.95
C PRO A 400 -21.39 5.39 0.14
N LEU A 401 -20.58 4.46 -0.36
CA LEU A 401 -19.44 4.76 -1.22
C LEU A 401 -19.91 5.32 -2.57
N ARG A 402 -20.91 4.69 -3.21
CA ARG A 402 -21.47 5.15 -4.49
C ARG A 402 -21.99 6.58 -4.39
N LEU A 403 -22.73 6.90 -3.32
CA LEU A 403 -23.25 8.24 -3.07
C LEU A 403 -22.13 9.26 -2.90
N ALA A 404 -21.09 8.92 -2.12
CA ALA A 404 -19.95 9.81 -1.91
C ALA A 404 -19.15 10.04 -3.20
N LEU A 405 -18.90 9.00 -4.01
CA LEU A 405 -18.21 9.11 -5.31
C LEU A 405 -19.00 9.98 -6.30
N ARG A 406 -20.31 9.78 -6.40
CA ARG A 406 -21.21 10.61 -7.23
C ARG A 406 -21.18 12.07 -6.78
N SER A 407 -21.25 12.32 -5.47
CA SER A 407 -21.18 13.67 -4.91
C SER A 407 -19.85 14.36 -5.25
N ALA A 408 -18.77 13.59 -5.38
CA ALA A 408 -17.47 14.06 -5.82
C ALA A 408 -17.28 14.10 -7.35
N SER A 409 -18.34 13.87 -8.14
CA SER A 409 -18.29 13.81 -9.61
C SER A 409 -17.31 12.77 -10.17
N VAL A 410 -17.07 11.68 -9.42
CA VAL A 410 -16.26 10.56 -9.89
C VAL A 410 -17.14 9.64 -10.75
N ALA A 411 -16.70 9.38 -11.97
CA ALA A 411 -17.36 8.41 -12.84
C ALA A 411 -17.28 7.01 -12.22
N ILE A 412 -18.43 6.35 -12.08
CA ILE A 412 -18.55 4.96 -11.63
C ILE A 412 -19.26 4.17 -12.72
N ASP A 413 -18.80 2.97 -13.02
CA ASP A 413 -19.53 2.07 -13.91
C ASP A 413 -20.89 1.74 -13.27
N GLN A 414 -21.95 1.81 -14.08
CA GLN A 414 -23.31 1.51 -13.63
C GLN A 414 -23.71 0.04 -13.85
N ARG A 415 -22.82 -0.77 -14.44
CA ARG A 415 -23.11 -2.16 -14.85
C ARG A 415 -22.80 -3.21 -13.79
#